data_AF-R2SZ30-F1
#
_entry.id   AF-R2SZ30-F1
#
_cell.length_a   1.000
_cell.length_b   1.000
_cell.length_c   1.000
_cell.angle_alpha   90.00
_cell.angle_beta   90.00
_cell.angle_gamma   90.00
#
_symmetry.space_group_name_H-M   'P 1'
#
loop_
_entity.id
_entity.type
_entity.pdbx_description
1 polymer ?
#
loop_
_entity_poly.entity_id
_entity_poly.type
_entity_poly.pdbx_seq_one_letter_code
_entity_poly.pdbx_strand_id
1 'polypeptide(L)'
;MLECFCLIAALGFFANALLHLLLIVGFPLGEYVLGGKQTVLPYSMRILSMLFLIVWISVGICYLNYGGFISLSRLEHLDRWVIIAVTVFLLFAIFSNAFLTNSKKERLVMTPFCLITFILSIGVLFLTLKKWNPPRRSHPIKLFIVFRRLIQ
;
A
#
# COMPACT_ATOMS: atom_id res chain seq x y z
N MET A 1 1.97 17.89 -3.26
CA MET A 1 2.92 17.08 -2.43
C MET A 1 2.34 15.72 -2.09
N LEU A 2 1.23 15.61 -1.34
CA LEU A 2 0.60 14.30 -1.02
C LEU A 2 0.30 13.46 -2.28
N GLU A 3 -0.28 14.10 -3.29
CA GLU A 3 -0.63 13.48 -4.58
C GLU A 3 0.59 12.84 -5.25
N CYS A 4 1.72 13.56 -5.31
CA CYS A 4 2.97 13.06 -5.89
C CYS A 4 3.48 11.82 -5.13
N PHE A 5 3.45 11.83 -3.81
CA PHE A 5 3.84 10.66 -3.00
C PHE A 5 2.93 9.47 -3.28
N CYS A 6 1.63 9.70 -3.37
CA CYS A 6 0.65 8.66 -3.66
C CYS A 6 0.85 8.07 -5.07
N LEU A 7 1.09 8.92 -6.07
CA LEU A 7 1.32 8.51 -7.45
C LEU A 7 2.59 7.66 -7.57
N ILE A 8 3.71 8.11 -6.99
CA ILE A 8 4.99 7.38 -7.07
C ILE A 8 4.88 6.04 -6.33
N ALA A 9 4.23 6.01 -5.15
CA ALA A 9 3.99 4.76 -4.43
C ALA A 9 3.11 3.80 -5.23
N ALA A 10 2.03 4.28 -5.85
CA ALA A 10 1.15 3.48 -6.71
C ALA A 10 1.92 2.86 -7.88
N LEU A 11 2.76 3.64 -8.57
CA LEU A 11 3.62 3.14 -9.64
C LEU A 11 4.57 2.05 -9.15
N GLY A 12 5.12 2.18 -7.94
CA GLY A 12 5.89 1.12 -7.29
C GLY A 12 5.07 -0.16 -7.14
N PHE A 13 3.88 -0.09 -6.55
CA PHE A 13 3.03 -1.28 -6.38
C PHE A 13 2.61 -1.90 -7.72
N PHE A 14 2.35 -1.10 -8.75
CA PHE A 14 2.06 -1.63 -10.09
C PHE A 14 3.28 -2.27 -10.75
N ALA A 15 4.49 -1.74 -10.53
CA ALA A 15 5.71 -2.39 -10.98
C ALA A 15 5.89 -3.76 -10.30
N ASN A 16 5.57 -3.86 -9.00
CA ASN A 16 5.60 -5.13 -8.28
C ASN A 16 4.50 -6.09 -8.75
N ALA A 17 3.30 -5.58 -9.06
CA ALA A 17 2.24 -6.35 -9.69
C ALA A 17 2.69 -6.91 -11.04
N LEU A 18 3.31 -6.08 -11.89
CA LEU A 18 3.85 -6.50 -13.18
C LEU A 18 4.93 -7.58 -13.02
N LEU A 19 5.81 -7.46 -12.01
CA LEU A 19 6.77 -8.53 -11.67
C LEU A 19 6.05 -9.85 -11.41
N HIS A 20 5.01 -9.86 -10.56
CA HIS A 20 4.23 -11.08 -10.30
C HIS A 20 3.48 -11.59 -11.54
N LEU A 21 3.00 -10.73 -12.42
CA LEU A 21 2.43 -11.13 -13.70
C LEU A 21 3.46 -11.87 -14.57
N LEU A 22 4.68 -11.34 -14.71
CA LEU A 22 5.75 -11.97 -15.47
C LEU A 22 6.14 -13.34 -14.89
N LEU A 23 6.14 -13.47 -13.56
CA LEU A 23 6.40 -14.74 -12.88
C LEU A 23 5.35 -15.81 -13.16
N ILE A 24 4.07 -15.40 -13.25
CA ILE A 24 2.96 -16.31 -13.58
C ILE A 24 3.10 -16.86 -15.00
N VAL A 25 3.47 -15.99 -15.95
CA VAL A 25 3.73 -16.39 -17.36
C VAL A 25 4.98 -17.29 -17.47
N GLY A 26 5.83 -17.31 -16.45
CA GLY A 26 7.00 -18.20 -16.36
C GLY A 26 8.31 -17.55 -16.77
N PHE A 27 8.37 -16.21 -16.75
CA PHE A 27 9.60 -15.48 -17.01
C PHE A 27 10.66 -15.77 -15.91
N PRO A 28 11.97 -15.83 -16.24
CA PRO A 28 13.01 -16.27 -15.32
C PRO A 28 13.42 -15.18 -14.30
N LEU A 29 12.44 -14.60 -13.60
CA LEU A 29 12.63 -13.58 -12.56
C LEU A 29 12.39 -14.12 -11.14
N GLY A 30 12.28 -15.44 -10.97
CA GLY A 30 12.02 -16.05 -9.67
C GLY A 30 13.12 -15.79 -8.65
N GLU A 31 14.35 -15.51 -9.09
CA GLU A 31 15.46 -15.12 -8.20
C GLU A 31 15.21 -13.81 -7.44
N TYR A 32 14.27 -12.98 -7.89
CA TYR A 32 13.93 -11.69 -7.28
C TYR A 32 12.86 -11.79 -6.20
N VAL A 33 12.22 -12.95 -6.03
CA VAL A 33 11.08 -13.10 -5.11
C VAL A 33 11.13 -14.42 -4.36
N LEU A 34 10.37 -14.53 -3.27
CA LEU A 34 10.13 -15.79 -2.55
C LEU A 34 11.43 -16.49 -2.10
N GLY A 35 12.47 -15.72 -1.74
CA GLY A 35 13.76 -16.27 -1.30
C GLY A 35 14.72 -16.64 -2.45
N GLY A 36 14.33 -16.39 -3.70
CA GLY A 36 15.16 -16.52 -4.89
C GLY A 36 15.76 -17.91 -5.15
N LYS A 37 15.07 -18.97 -4.71
CA LYS A 37 15.54 -20.35 -4.84
C LYS A 37 15.49 -20.90 -6.26
N GLN A 38 14.61 -20.35 -7.11
CA GLN A 38 14.32 -20.87 -8.44
C GLN A 38 14.29 -19.73 -9.44
N THR A 39 14.93 -19.92 -10.59
CA THR A 39 14.95 -18.92 -11.67
C THR A 39 13.57 -18.80 -12.33
N VAL A 40 12.94 -19.94 -12.61
CA VAL A 40 11.56 -20.05 -13.08
C VAL A 40 10.69 -20.58 -11.95
N LEU A 41 9.60 -19.87 -11.66
CA LEU A 41 8.71 -20.23 -10.56
C LEU A 41 7.94 -21.54 -10.87
N PRO A 42 7.91 -22.52 -9.94
CA PRO A 42 7.12 -23.73 -10.07
C PRO A 42 5.63 -23.41 -9.94
N TYR A 43 4.78 -24.32 -10.43
CA TYR A 43 3.34 -24.08 -10.52
C TYR A 43 2.69 -23.67 -9.18
N SER A 44 3.08 -24.29 -8.07
CA SER A 44 2.57 -23.96 -6.73
C SER A 44 2.86 -22.50 -6.32
N MET A 45 4.06 -22.00 -6.63
CA MET A 45 4.44 -20.61 -6.33
C MET A 45 3.85 -19.60 -7.31
N ARG A 46 3.44 -20.03 -8.51
CA ARG A 46 2.70 -19.17 -9.45
C ARG A 46 1.31 -18.84 -8.92
N ILE A 47 0.63 -19.79 -8.27
CA ILE A 47 -0.67 -19.53 -7.61
C ILE A 47 -0.50 -18.47 -6.51
N LEU A 48 0.55 -18.59 -5.70
CA LEU A 48 0.88 -17.57 -4.71
C LEU A 48 1.18 -16.21 -5.37
N SER A 49 1.87 -16.19 -6.51
CA SER A 49 2.11 -14.96 -7.27
C SER A 49 0.84 -14.36 -7.87
N MET A 50 -0.17 -15.18 -8.23
CA MET A 50 -1.49 -14.67 -8.65
C MET A 50 -2.17 -13.91 -7.50
N LEU A 51 -2.09 -14.43 -6.28
CA LEU A 51 -2.61 -13.73 -5.11
C LEU A 51 -1.88 -12.39 -4.90
N PHE A 52 -0.55 -12.40 -4.97
CA PHE A 52 0.24 -11.17 -4.84
C PHE A 52 -0.07 -10.16 -5.95
N LEU A 53 -0.24 -10.60 -7.20
CA LEU A 53 -0.65 -9.73 -8.30
C LEU A 53 -1.94 -8.96 -7.95
N ILE A 54 -2.97 -9.66 -7.49
CA ILE A 54 -4.26 -9.05 -7.12
C ILE A 54 -4.08 -8.07 -5.96
N VAL A 55 -3.31 -8.46 -4.94
CA VAL A 55 -3.02 -7.61 -3.77
C VAL A 55 -2.31 -6.34 -4.21
N TRP A 56 -1.25 -6.43 -5.01
CA TRP A 56 -0.46 -5.25 -5.41
C TRP A 56 -1.22 -4.30 -6.32
N ILE A 57 -2.05 -4.83 -7.23
CA ILE A 57 -2.97 -3.98 -8.01
C ILE A 57 -3.95 -3.25 -7.08
N SER A 58 -4.57 -3.96 -6.15
CA SER A 58 -5.55 -3.38 -5.22
C SER A 58 -4.92 -2.28 -4.36
N VAL A 59 -3.70 -2.51 -3.86
CA VAL A 59 -2.94 -1.52 -3.09
C VAL A 59 -2.62 -0.30 -3.95
N GLY A 60 -2.14 -0.49 -5.19
CA GLY A 60 -1.87 0.62 -6.10
C GLY A 60 -3.11 1.48 -6.37
N ILE A 61 -4.27 0.85 -6.55
CA ILE A 61 -5.56 1.55 -6.71
C ILE A 61 -5.91 2.35 -5.44
N CYS A 62 -5.75 1.78 -4.24
CA CYS A 62 -5.97 2.51 -2.99
C CYS A 62 -5.08 3.76 -2.89
N TYR A 63 -3.81 3.69 -3.30
CA TYR A 63 -2.94 4.87 -3.34
C TYR A 63 -3.42 5.92 -4.35
N LEU A 64 -3.86 5.53 -5.55
CA LEU A 64 -4.42 6.46 -6.52
C LEU A 64 -5.73 7.12 -6.01
N ASN A 65 -6.60 6.35 -5.38
CA ASN A 65 -7.85 6.85 -4.79
C ASN A 65 -7.56 7.83 -3.65
N TYR A 66 -6.64 7.46 -2.75
CA TYR A 66 -6.22 8.30 -1.63
C TYR A 66 -5.54 9.60 -2.08
N GLY A 67 -4.79 9.54 -3.19
CA GLY A 67 -4.19 10.70 -3.84
C GLY A 67 -5.19 11.56 -4.63
N GLY A 68 -6.46 11.15 -4.76
CA GLY A 68 -7.49 11.90 -5.50
C GLY A 68 -7.40 11.77 -7.02
N PHE A 69 -6.62 10.83 -7.56
CA PHE A 69 -6.53 10.57 -9.01
C PHE A 69 -7.72 9.77 -9.54
N ILE A 70 -8.37 9.00 -8.67
CA ILE A 70 -9.58 8.21 -8.94
C ILE A 70 -10.57 8.53 -7.81
N SER A 71 -11.87 8.45 -8.07
CA SER A 71 -12.92 8.67 -7.07
C SER A 71 -13.77 7.41 -6.88
N LEU A 72 -13.32 6.55 -5.99
CA LEU A 72 -13.99 5.34 -5.52
C LEU A 72 -14.49 5.60 -4.10
N SER A 73 -15.65 6.26 -3.98
CA SER A 73 -16.24 6.67 -2.70
C SER A 73 -16.43 5.52 -1.70
N ARG A 74 -16.64 4.29 -2.19
CA ARG A 74 -16.78 3.09 -1.34
C ARG A 74 -15.47 2.68 -0.64
N LEU A 75 -14.31 3.08 -1.16
CA LEU A 75 -13.01 2.68 -0.66
C LEU A 75 -12.35 3.73 0.24
N GLU A 76 -12.87 4.96 0.30
CA GLU A 76 -12.24 6.06 1.06
C GLU A 76 -11.99 5.72 2.54
N HIS A 77 -12.92 5.00 3.16
CA HIS A 77 -12.77 4.55 4.55
C HIS A 77 -11.66 3.48 4.69
N LEU A 78 -11.47 2.65 3.68
CA LEU A 78 -10.51 1.54 3.68
C LEU A 78 -9.10 1.98 3.29
N ASP A 79 -8.95 2.97 2.41
CA ASP A 79 -7.65 3.35 1.85
C ASP A 79 -6.61 3.68 2.93
N ARG A 80 -7.02 4.45 3.96
CA ARG A 80 -6.12 4.78 5.07
C ARG A 80 -5.64 3.53 5.81
N TRP A 81 -6.54 2.57 6.07
CA TRP A 81 -6.20 1.33 6.75
C TRP A 81 -5.30 0.44 5.88
N VAL A 82 -5.56 0.39 4.57
CA VAL A 82 -4.71 -0.33 3.61
C VAL A 82 -3.32 0.27 3.57
N ILE A 83 -3.19 1.60 3.49
CA ILE A 83 -1.89 2.30 3.50
C ILE A 83 -1.12 1.97 4.80
N ILE A 84 -1.77 2.01 5.95
CA ILE A 84 -1.14 1.65 7.24
C ILE A 84 -0.68 0.19 7.22
N ALA A 85 -1.55 -0.75 6.84
CA ALA A 85 -1.25 -2.18 6.80
C ALA A 85 -0.09 -2.49 5.86
N VAL A 86 -0.08 -1.89 4.66
CA VAL A 86 1.00 -2.05 3.67
C VAL A 86 2.29 -1.42 4.16
N THR A 87 2.24 -0.29 4.87
CA THR A 87 3.43 0.34 5.45
C THR A 87 4.10 -0.59 6.48
N VAL A 88 3.30 -1.22 7.34
CA VAL A 88 3.80 -2.21 8.31
C VAL A 88 4.33 -3.45 7.60
N PHE A 89 3.63 -3.93 6.56
CA PHE A 89 4.11 -5.04 5.73
C PHE A 89 5.45 -4.72 5.06
N LEU A 90 5.62 -3.52 4.50
CA LEU A 90 6.86 -3.10 3.86
C LEU A 90 8.03 -3.07 4.85
N LEU A 91 7.80 -2.66 6.09
CA LEU A 91 8.80 -2.75 7.15
C LEU A 91 9.26 -4.20 7.34
N PHE A 92 8.31 -5.13 7.48
CA PHE A 92 8.61 -6.56 7.57
C PHE A 92 9.33 -7.08 6.32
N ALA A 93 8.91 -6.65 5.13
CA ALA A 93 9.54 -7.03 3.86
C ALA A 93 11.00 -6.55 3.77
N ILE A 94 11.32 -5.33 4.25
CA ILE A 94 12.70 -4.84 4.34
C ILE A 94 13.52 -5.77 5.24
N PHE A 95 13.03 -6.12 6.43
CA PHE A 95 13.73 -7.03 7.33
C PHE A 95 13.95 -8.41 6.69
N SER A 96 12.91 -8.97 6.08
CA SER A 96 12.99 -10.28 5.42
C SER A 96 13.99 -10.27 4.25
N ASN A 97 13.90 -9.28 3.37
CA ASN A 97 14.74 -9.17 2.18
C ASN A 97 16.19 -8.79 2.53
N ALA A 98 16.42 -8.04 3.61
CA ALA A 98 17.77 -7.66 4.02
C ALA A 98 18.52 -8.81 4.73
N PHE A 99 17.83 -9.54 5.62
CA PHE A 99 18.48 -10.47 6.55
C PHE A 99 18.19 -11.94 6.28
N LEU A 100 17.00 -12.28 5.79
CA LEU A 100 16.55 -13.68 5.68
C LEU A 100 16.76 -14.29 4.29
N THR A 101 16.75 -13.49 3.23
CA THR A 101 16.95 -14.04 1.88
C THR A 101 18.39 -14.47 1.63
N ASN A 102 18.57 -15.64 1.01
CA ASN A 102 19.86 -16.11 0.51
C ASN A 102 20.17 -15.57 -0.91
N SER A 103 19.18 -14.98 -1.59
CA SER A 103 19.36 -14.44 -2.94
C SER A 103 20.00 -13.06 -2.93
N LYS A 104 21.15 -12.92 -3.61
CA LYS A 104 21.82 -11.64 -3.77
C LYS A 104 20.97 -10.65 -4.57
N LYS A 105 20.23 -11.12 -5.59
CA LYS A 105 19.39 -10.27 -6.45
C LYS A 105 18.18 -9.73 -5.69
N GLU A 106 17.48 -10.59 -4.95
CA GLU A 106 16.36 -10.17 -4.09
C GLU A 106 16.83 -9.15 -3.04
N ARG A 107 17.96 -9.42 -2.38
CA ARG A 107 18.52 -8.49 -1.40
C ARG A 107 18.89 -7.13 -2.01
N LEU A 108 19.57 -7.11 -3.16
CA LEU A 108 20.08 -5.88 -3.77
C LEU A 108 19.01 -5.07 -4.52
N VAL A 109 17.92 -5.69 -4.98
CA VAL A 109 16.87 -5.00 -5.74
C VAL A 109 15.60 -4.81 -4.93
N MET A 110 15.11 -5.85 -4.25
CA MET A 110 13.86 -5.74 -3.51
C MET A 110 14.01 -4.96 -2.20
N THR A 111 15.15 -5.05 -1.51
CA THR A 111 15.37 -4.25 -0.29
C THR A 111 15.30 -2.74 -0.55
N PRO A 112 16.07 -2.16 -1.51
CA PRO A 112 15.97 -0.73 -1.77
C PRO A 112 14.60 -0.34 -2.34
N PHE A 113 13.99 -1.20 -3.16
CA PHE A 113 12.62 -0.98 -3.65
C PHE A 113 11.61 -0.89 -2.49
N CYS A 114 11.63 -1.84 -1.55
CA CYS A 114 10.79 -1.84 -0.36
C CYS A 114 11.09 -0.64 0.54
N LEU A 115 12.37 -0.23 0.67
CA LEU A 115 12.76 0.92 1.47
C LEU A 115 12.23 2.24 0.89
N ILE A 116 12.36 2.44 -0.42
CA ILE A 116 11.84 3.63 -1.11
C ILE A 116 10.32 3.69 -0.98
N THR A 117 9.63 2.60 -1.28
CA THR A 117 8.16 2.53 -1.17
C THR A 117 7.69 2.71 0.28
N PHE A 118 8.44 2.22 1.27
CA PHE A 118 8.17 2.45 2.70
C PHE A 118 8.29 3.94 3.07
N ILE A 119 9.36 4.60 2.64
CA ILE A 119 9.57 6.04 2.89
C ILE A 119 8.44 6.86 2.27
N LEU A 120 8.03 6.52 1.04
CA LEU A 120 6.89 7.16 0.39
C LEU A 120 5.59 6.95 1.19
N SER A 121 5.35 5.73 1.66
CA SER A 121 4.15 5.38 2.44
C SER A 121 4.10 6.14 3.78
N ILE A 122 5.24 6.23 4.49
CA ILE A 122 5.37 7.05 5.70
C ILE A 122 5.14 8.53 5.40
N GLY A 123 5.69 9.03 4.28
CA GLY A 123 5.46 10.40 3.82
C GLY A 123 3.98 10.71 3.59
N VAL A 124 3.24 9.79 2.97
CA VAL A 124 1.78 9.89 2.80
C VAL A 124 1.10 10.01 4.17
N LEU A 125 1.39 9.09 5.09
CA LEU A 125 0.77 9.09 6.43
C LEU A 125 1.10 10.37 7.23
N PHE A 126 2.35 10.83 7.17
CA PHE A 126 2.79 12.05 7.84
C PHE A 126 2.09 13.30 7.28
N LEU A 127 2.02 13.42 5.95
CA LEU A 127 1.33 14.52 5.29
C LEU A 127 -0.17 14.51 5.57
N THR A 128 -0.77 13.31 5.69
CA THR A 128 -2.16 13.15 6.13
C THR A 128 -2.37 13.67 7.54
N LEU A 129 -1.48 13.34 8.48
CA LEU A 129 -1.58 13.83 9.87
C LEU A 129 -1.47 15.36 9.93
N LYS A 130 -0.60 15.96 9.10
CA LYS A 130 -0.49 17.42 9.01
C LYS A 130 -1.73 18.07 8.39
N LYS A 131 -2.35 17.42 7.41
CA LYS A 131 -3.59 17.88 6.76
C LYS A 131 -4.83 17.61 7.62
N TRP A 132 -4.73 16.72 8.61
CA TRP A 132 -5.78 16.47 9.59
C TRP A 132 -5.96 17.69 10.48
N ASN A 133 -6.78 18.62 10.00
CA ASN A 133 -7.49 19.55 10.85
C ASN A 133 -8.56 18.69 11.54
N PRO A 134 -8.52 18.49 12.87
CA PRO A 134 -9.58 17.75 13.55
C PRO A 134 -10.90 18.37 13.10
N PRO A 135 -11.94 17.56 12.79
CA PRO A 135 -13.25 18.14 12.57
C PRO A 135 -13.51 19.03 13.78
N ARG A 136 -13.69 20.35 13.56
CA ARG A 136 -14.26 21.21 14.61
C ARG A 136 -15.48 20.43 15.03
N ARG A 137 -15.49 19.90 16.26
CA ARG A 137 -16.67 19.32 16.87
C ARG A 137 -17.77 20.34 16.65
N SER A 138 -18.60 20.14 15.62
CA SER A 138 -19.77 20.96 15.39
C SER A 138 -20.68 20.60 16.55
N HIS A 139 -20.62 21.48 17.54
CA HIS A 139 -21.32 21.47 18.81
C HIS A 139 -22.49 20.47 18.93
N PRO A 140 -22.53 19.63 19.98
CA PRO A 140 -23.77 18.93 20.36
C PRO A 140 -24.84 19.90 20.94
N ILE A 141 -24.65 21.21 20.84
CA ILE A 141 -25.53 22.23 21.43
C ILE A 141 -26.81 22.44 20.59
N LYS A 142 -26.85 22.00 19.32
CA LYS A 142 -28.09 22.09 18.52
C LYS A 142 -29.22 21.19 19.04
N LEU A 143 -28.91 20.09 19.74
CA LEU A 143 -29.96 19.25 20.34
C LEU A 143 -30.62 19.93 21.55
N PHE A 144 -29.85 20.73 22.31
CA PHE A 144 -30.35 21.45 23.48
C PHE A 144 -31.28 22.63 23.11
N ILE A 145 -31.05 23.28 21.97
CA ILE A 145 -31.91 24.38 21.48
C ILE A 145 -33.24 23.83 20.93
N VAL A 146 -33.23 22.67 20.26
CA VAL A 146 -34.47 22.02 19.80
C VAL A 146 -35.30 21.52 20.99
N PHE A 147 -34.66 20.96 22.03
CA PHE A 147 -35.38 20.49 23.21
C PHE A 147 -36.01 21.63 24.03
N ARG A 148 -35.36 22.79 24.11
CA ARG A 148 -35.91 23.96 24.84
C ARG A 148 -37.11 24.62 24.14
N ARG A 149 -37.27 24.45 22.83
CA ARG A 149 -38.45 24.91 22.06
C ARG A 149 -39.67 23.99 22.15
N LEU A 150 -39.51 22.78 22.68
CA LEU A 150 -40.61 21.82 22.87
C LEU A 150 -41.23 21.88 24.28
N ILE A 151 -40.64 22.68 25.19
CA ILE A 151 -41.05 22.79 26.61
C ILE A 151 -41.49 24.24 26.95
N GLN A 152 -41.63 25.12 25.95
CA GLN A 152 -42.29 26.43 26.07
C GLN A 152 -43.45 26.48 25.09
#